data_AF-A0A6B0Z622-F1
#
_entry.id   AF-A0A6B0Z622-F1
#
_cell.length_a   1.000
_cell.length_b   1.000
_cell.length_c   1.000
_cell.angle_alpha   90.00
_cell.angle_beta   90.00
_cell.angle_gamma   90.00
#
_symmetry.space_group_name_H-M   'P 1'
#
loop_
_entity.id
_entity.type
_entity.pdbx_description
1 polymer ?
#
loop_
_entity_poly.entity_id
_entity_poly.type
_entity_poly.pdbx_seq_one_letter_code
_entity_poly.pdbx_strand_id
1 'polypeptide(L)'
;MPSKLRHEPVFGSAELPSEPTNNDRDSSSLLRSLPSVDALMSDPSLVEVSGLYPRTFIVDEVRRALATVRASIRNGGVASVDIEIAGIVKNIVDSVESRWGPSPTRVINATGVIIHTNLGRAQLSNSAVKATQRVALGYSDLEYDIATAGRGSRHSHV
;
A
#
# COMPACT_ATOMS: atom_id res chain seq x y z
N MET A 1 60.63 52.25 0.72
CA MET A 1 60.24 51.73 2.05
C MET A 1 58.91 50.99 1.92
N PRO A 2 58.88 49.66 1.79
CA PRO A 2 57.62 48.91 1.70
C PRO A 2 57.16 48.50 3.11
N SER A 3 55.95 48.92 3.49
CA SER A 3 55.27 48.48 4.72
C SER A 3 54.48 47.20 4.42
N LYS A 4 54.69 46.17 5.24
CA LYS A 4 54.20 44.81 5.07
C LYS A 4 52.70 44.72 5.38
N LEU A 5 51.91 44.22 4.43
CA LEU A 5 50.57 43.67 4.69
C LEU A 5 50.75 42.31 5.41
N ARG A 6 50.22 42.19 6.64
CA ARG A 6 50.07 40.91 7.33
C ARG A 6 48.68 40.36 7.03
N HIS A 7 48.65 39.15 6.46
CA HIS A 7 47.45 38.33 6.40
C HIS A 7 47.25 37.63 7.76
N GLU A 8 46.12 37.89 8.41
CA GLU A 8 45.59 37.06 9.49
C GLU A 8 44.81 35.87 8.87
N PRO A 9 44.93 34.64 9.37
CA PRO A 9 44.11 33.54 8.91
C PRO A 9 42.73 33.61 9.57
N VAL A 10 41.68 33.63 8.75
CA VAL A 10 40.30 33.42 9.18
C VAL A 10 40.16 31.95 9.56
N PHE A 11 40.26 31.64 10.85
CA PHE A 11 39.83 30.34 11.36
C PHE A 11 38.30 30.29 11.26
N GLY A 12 37.81 29.49 10.31
CA GLY A 12 36.40 29.17 10.20
C GLY A 12 35.90 28.55 11.50
N SER A 13 34.91 29.18 12.11
CA SER A 13 34.13 28.62 13.20
C SER A 13 33.54 27.30 12.74
N ALA A 14 34.12 26.19 13.19
CA ALA A 14 33.46 24.90 13.10
C ALA A 14 32.20 24.98 13.97
N GLU A 15 31.04 25.09 13.33
CA GLU A 15 29.74 24.88 13.97
C GLU A 15 29.77 23.50 14.63
N LEU A 16 29.88 23.49 15.96
CA LEU A 16 29.69 22.29 16.76
C LEU A 16 28.29 21.75 16.47
N PRO A 17 28.10 20.43 16.32
CA PRO A 17 26.79 19.85 16.12
C PRO A 17 25.88 20.28 17.27
N SER A 18 24.74 20.89 16.92
CA SER A 18 23.73 21.35 17.87
C SER A 18 23.30 20.20 18.77
N GLU A 19 23.29 20.44 20.08
CA GLU A 19 22.76 19.50 21.09
C GLU A 19 21.33 19.08 20.67
N PRO A 20 21.02 17.76 20.62
CA PRO A 20 19.68 17.31 20.28
C PRO A 20 18.68 17.89 21.29
N THR A 21 17.62 18.49 20.77
CA THR A 21 16.58 19.13 21.58
C THR A 21 15.88 18.09 22.45
N ASN A 22 15.25 18.50 23.56
CA ASN A 22 14.52 17.59 24.45
C ASN A 22 13.47 16.73 23.70
N ASN A 23 12.92 17.29 22.61
CA ASN A 23 11.97 16.64 21.71
C ASN A 23 12.58 15.50 20.87
N ASP A 24 13.87 15.60 20.51
CA ASP A 24 14.58 14.56 19.73
C ASP A 24 14.91 13.34 20.57
N ARG A 25 15.24 13.55 21.85
CA ARG A 25 15.51 12.47 22.81
C ARG A 25 14.24 11.69 23.14
N ASP A 26 13.12 12.39 23.30
CA ASP A 26 11.81 11.79 23.55
C ASP A 26 11.36 10.96 22.33
N SER A 27 11.38 11.54 21.13
CA SER A 27 11.05 10.84 19.88
C SER A 27 11.88 9.57 19.64
N SER A 28 13.17 9.61 19.96
CA SER A 28 14.06 8.43 19.84
C SER A 28 13.67 7.31 20.81
N SER A 29 13.24 7.65 22.02
CA SER A 29 12.75 6.68 23.00
C SER A 29 11.44 6.03 22.56
N LEU A 30 10.52 6.82 21.99
CA LEU A 30 9.24 6.37 21.47
C LEU A 30 9.39 5.46 20.24
N LEU A 31 10.35 5.74 19.37
CA LEU A 31 10.64 4.88 18.22
C LEU A 31 11.18 3.51 18.64
N ARG A 32 11.91 3.44 19.76
CA ARG A 32 12.46 2.19 20.30
C ARG A 32 11.41 1.35 21.04
N SER A 33 10.33 1.95 21.53
CA SER A 33 9.25 1.23 22.20
C SER A 33 8.28 0.54 21.24
N LEU A 34 8.37 0.81 19.93
CA LEU A 34 7.51 0.16 18.95
C LEU A 34 7.80 -1.35 18.86
N PRO A 35 6.76 -2.19 18.85
CA PRO A 35 6.93 -3.63 18.72
C PRO A 35 7.52 -4.00 17.35
N SER A 36 8.24 -5.12 17.32
CA SER A 36 8.69 -5.71 16.06
C SER A 36 7.50 -6.27 15.27
N VAL A 37 7.70 -6.48 13.97
CA VAL A 37 6.71 -7.16 13.13
C VAL A 37 6.41 -8.55 13.71
N ASP A 38 7.42 -9.31 14.12
CA ASP A 38 7.24 -10.65 14.68
C ASP A 38 6.49 -10.64 16.01
N ALA A 39 6.72 -9.63 16.86
CA ALA A 39 5.97 -9.46 18.11
C ALA A 39 4.48 -9.22 17.83
N LEU A 40 4.15 -8.37 16.85
CA LEU A 40 2.77 -8.16 16.43
C LEU A 40 2.16 -9.40 15.79
N MET A 41 2.90 -10.11 14.92
CA MET A 41 2.43 -11.34 14.29
C MET A 41 2.17 -12.49 15.27
N SER A 42 2.63 -12.36 16.53
CA SER A 42 2.36 -13.29 17.62
C SER A 42 1.15 -12.91 18.46
N ASP A 43 0.55 -11.73 18.22
CA ASP A 43 -0.66 -11.28 18.92
C ASP A 43 -1.85 -12.20 18.57
N PRO A 44 -2.66 -12.65 19.55
CA PRO A 44 -3.81 -13.53 19.30
C PRO A 44 -4.75 -13.04 18.20
N SER A 45 -4.98 -11.73 18.10
CA SER A 45 -5.88 -11.14 17.10
C SER A 45 -5.31 -11.27 15.69
N LEU A 46 -4.00 -11.13 15.52
CA LEU A 46 -3.34 -11.32 14.21
C LEU A 46 -3.10 -12.79 13.86
N VAL A 47 -3.01 -13.66 14.86
CA VAL A 47 -2.99 -15.11 14.67
C VAL A 47 -4.34 -15.60 14.13
N GLU A 48 -5.46 -15.10 14.65
CA GLU A 48 -6.80 -15.43 14.15
C GLU A 48 -6.98 -15.03 12.67
N VAL A 49 -6.59 -13.80 12.33
CA VAL A 49 -6.62 -13.27 10.96
C VAL A 49 -5.68 -14.04 10.01
N SER A 50 -4.58 -14.62 10.52
CA SER A 50 -3.66 -15.45 9.73
C SER A 50 -4.27 -16.76 9.21
N GLY A 51 -5.41 -17.20 9.76
CA GLY A 51 -6.18 -18.33 9.24
C GLY A 51 -7.08 -17.96 8.04
N LEU A 52 -7.37 -16.67 7.86
CA LEU A 52 -8.33 -16.16 6.88
C LEU A 52 -7.65 -15.50 5.67
N TYR A 53 -6.46 -14.93 5.86
CA TYR A 53 -5.77 -14.13 4.85
C TYR A 53 -4.31 -14.57 4.66
N PRO A 54 -3.72 -14.39 3.46
CA PRO A 54 -2.33 -14.74 3.24
C PRO A 54 -1.38 -13.96 4.15
N ARG A 55 -0.44 -14.68 4.77
CA ARG A 55 0.55 -14.12 5.69
C ARG A 55 1.31 -12.91 5.10
N THR A 56 1.67 -12.97 3.82
CA THR A 56 2.38 -11.89 3.13
C THR A 56 1.60 -10.58 3.17
N PHE A 57 0.28 -10.65 2.95
CA PHE A 57 -0.60 -9.49 3.01
C PHE A 57 -0.69 -8.91 4.42
N ILE A 58 -0.87 -9.76 5.43
CA ILE A 58 -0.93 -9.33 6.84
C ILE A 58 0.37 -8.63 7.24
N VAL A 59 1.52 -9.20 6.89
CA VAL A 59 2.84 -8.62 7.17
C VAL A 59 3.00 -7.25 6.52
N ASP A 60 2.53 -7.07 5.30
CA ASP A 60 2.58 -5.78 4.62
C ASP A 60 1.66 -4.75 5.29
N GLU A 61 0.51 -5.16 5.81
CA GLU A 61 -0.37 -4.29 6.59
C GLU A 61 0.22 -3.92 7.96
N VAL A 62 0.88 -4.86 8.65
CA VAL A 62 1.65 -4.59 9.88
C VAL A 62 2.75 -3.57 9.62
N ARG A 63 3.53 -3.77 8.55
CA ARG A 63 4.61 -2.84 8.15
C ARG A 63 4.07 -1.45 7.86
N ARG A 64 2.93 -1.36 7.18
CA ARG A 64 2.25 -0.09 6.85
C ARG A 64 1.79 0.63 8.11
N ALA A 65 1.13 -0.06 9.03
CA ALA A 65 0.69 0.51 10.30
C ALA A 65 1.88 1.06 11.11
N LEU A 66 2.95 0.27 11.25
CA LEU A 66 4.18 0.71 11.92
C LEU A 66 4.84 1.90 11.21
N ALA A 67 4.82 1.95 9.87
CA ALA A 67 5.36 3.08 9.12
C ALA A 67 4.58 4.38 9.39
N THR A 68 3.25 4.30 9.47
CA THR A 68 2.38 5.44 9.85
C THR A 68 2.72 5.93 11.25
N VAL A 69 2.81 5.02 12.23
CA VAL A 69 3.14 5.37 13.61
C VAL A 69 4.53 6.02 13.69
N ARG A 70 5.55 5.46 13.01
CA ARG A 70 6.90 6.04 12.94
C ARG A 70 6.88 7.44 12.33
N ALA A 71 6.05 7.68 11.32
CA ALA A 71 5.92 9.01 10.71
C ALA A 71 5.30 10.01 11.69
N SER A 72 4.25 9.63 12.42
CA SER A 72 3.62 10.48 13.42
C SER A 72 4.58 10.88 14.55
N ILE A 73 5.38 9.93 15.05
CA ILE A 73 6.41 10.22 16.08
C ILE A 73 7.44 11.21 15.55
N ARG A 74 8.00 11.00 14.35
CA ARG A 74 9.00 11.90 13.76
C ARG A 74 8.48 13.32 13.51
N ASN A 75 7.19 13.46 13.21
CA ASN A 75 6.57 14.76 12.95
C ASN A 75 6.13 15.49 14.24
N GLY A 76 6.47 14.96 15.43
CA GLY A 76 6.09 15.56 16.72
C GLY A 76 4.60 15.49 17.03
N GLY A 77 3.85 14.64 16.32
CA GLY A 77 2.38 14.53 16.44
C GLY A 77 1.92 13.68 17.63
N VAL A 78 2.83 13.18 18.48
CA VAL A 78 2.50 12.26 19.57
C VAL A 78 3.13 12.79 20.86
N ALA A 79 2.31 13.40 21.72
CA ALA A 79 2.73 14.02 22.99
C ALA A 79 2.77 13.04 24.18
N SER A 80 2.15 11.87 24.05
CA SER A 80 2.34 10.72 24.93
C SER A 80 2.08 9.44 24.15
N VAL A 81 2.97 8.47 24.29
CA VAL A 81 2.81 7.13 23.72
C VAL A 81 2.15 6.26 24.77
N ASP A 82 0.86 6.50 24.97
CA ASP A 82 -0.07 5.39 25.18
C ASP A 82 -0.39 4.82 23.79
N ILE A 83 0.65 4.45 23.02
CA ILE A 83 0.47 3.57 21.87
C ILE A 83 0.17 2.22 22.48
N GLU A 84 -1.08 2.02 22.87
CA GLU A 84 -1.55 0.70 23.25
C GLU A 84 -1.33 -0.20 22.04
N ILE A 85 -0.51 -1.23 22.23
CA ILE A 85 -0.29 -2.28 21.23
C ILE A 85 -1.64 -2.79 20.72
N ALA A 86 -2.65 -2.86 21.59
CA ALA A 86 -4.04 -3.17 21.26
C ALA A 86 -4.63 -2.25 20.16
N GLY A 87 -4.37 -0.95 20.21
CA GLY A 87 -4.82 0.01 19.19
C GLY A 87 -4.14 -0.18 17.84
N ILE A 88 -2.83 -0.46 17.83
CA ILE A 88 -2.11 -0.82 16.59
C ILE A 88 -2.67 -2.11 16.00
N VAL A 89 -2.81 -3.15 16.82
CA VAL A 89 -3.33 -4.45 16.39
C VAL A 89 -4.73 -4.31 15.80
N LYS A 90 -5.64 -3.61 16.49
CA LYS A 90 -6.99 -3.34 15.99
C LYS A 90 -6.96 -2.65 14.62
N ASN A 91 -6.14 -1.61 14.46
CA ASN A 91 -6.02 -0.91 13.18
C ASN A 91 -5.46 -1.79 12.05
N ILE A 92 -4.60 -2.75 12.37
CA ILE A 92 -4.08 -3.74 11.41
C ILE A 92 -5.19 -4.72 11.03
N VAL A 93 -5.96 -5.25 11.98
CA VAL A 93 -7.10 -6.15 11.71
C VAL A 93 -8.14 -5.45 10.82
N ASP A 94 -8.60 -4.27 11.21
CA ASP A 94 -9.56 -3.46 10.44
C ASP A 94 -9.03 -3.17 9.01
N SER A 95 -7.71 -2.98 8.88
CA SER A 95 -7.05 -2.79 7.59
C SER A 95 -7.04 -4.05 6.72
N VAL A 96 -6.71 -5.19 7.31
CA VAL A 96 -6.65 -6.46 6.58
C VAL A 96 -8.03 -6.80 6.05
N GLU A 97 -9.07 -6.68 6.88
CA GLU A 97 -10.45 -6.96 6.49
C GLU A 97 -10.97 -6.00 5.41
N SER A 98 -10.65 -4.71 5.51
CA SER A 98 -11.14 -3.71 4.55
C SER A 98 -10.40 -3.70 3.22
N ARG A 99 -9.13 -4.12 3.20
CA ARG A 99 -8.27 -4.08 2.01
C ARG A 99 -8.10 -5.43 1.33
N TRP A 100 -8.39 -6.53 2.02
CA TRP A 100 -8.39 -7.83 1.40
C TRP A 100 -9.64 -8.02 0.56
N GLY A 101 -9.45 -8.35 -0.71
CA GLY A 101 -10.55 -8.69 -1.59
C GLY A 101 -10.16 -8.71 -3.06
N PRO A 102 -11.10 -9.09 -3.93
CA PRO A 102 -10.89 -9.06 -5.37
C PRO A 102 -10.57 -7.64 -5.81
N SER A 103 -9.46 -7.49 -6.54
CA SER A 103 -9.10 -6.24 -7.21
C SER A 103 -9.05 -6.50 -8.72
N PRO A 104 -9.58 -5.59 -9.56
CA PRO A 104 -10.28 -4.34 -9.22
C PRO A 104 -11.72 -4.53 -8.69
N THR A 105 -12.25 -3.53 -7.97
CA THR A 105 -13.63 -3.51 -7.44
C THR A 105 -14.58 -2.64 -8.26
N ARG A 106 -15.89 -2.86 -8.13
CA ARG A 106 -16.93 -2.05 -8.80
C ARG A 106 -17.02 -0.66 -8.15
N VAL A 107 -17.19 0.37 -8.98
CA VAL A 107 -17.37 1.77 -8.54
C VAL A 107 -18.66 2.39 -9.11
N ILE A 108 -19.10 3.50 -8.51
CA ILE A 108 -20.18 4.35 -9.03
C ILE A 108 -19.55 5.53 -9.77
N ASN A 109 -19.87 5.70 -11.05
CA ASN A 109 -19.41 6.86 -11.82
C ASN A 109 -20.33 8.07 -11.57
N ALA A 110 -19.82 9.07 -10.86
CA ALA A 110 -20.51 10.34 -10.59
C ALA A 110 -19.90 11.53 -11.36
N THR A 111 -18.98 11.31 -12.30
CA THR A 111 -18.29 12.40 -13.02
C THR A 111 -19.07 12.93 -14.22
N GLY A 112 -20.10 12.21 -14.66
CA GLY A 112 -20.83 12.50 -15.91
C GLY A 112 -20.09 12.10 -17.19
N VAL A 113 -18.85 11.59 -17.10
CA VAL A 113 -18.08 11.12 -18.26
C VAL A 113 -18.50 9.71 -18.63
N ILE A 114 -19.12 9.53 -19.81
CA ILE A 114 -19.62 8.22 -20.28
C ILE A 114 -18.47 7.26 -20.59
N ILE A 115 -17.51 7.67 -21.44
CA ILE A 115 -16.33 6.84 -21.79
C ILE A 115 -15.17 7.24 -20.90
N HIS A 116 -15.17 6.71 -19.67
CA HIS A 116 -14.18 7.07 -18.67
C HIS A 116 -12.98 6.13 -18.73
N THR A 117 -11.84 6.60 -19.25
CA THR A 117 -10.63 5.77 -19.45
C THR A 117 -10.13 5.13 -18.15
N ASN A 118 -10.10 5.87 -17.04
CA ASN A 118 -9.68 5.35 -15.74
C ASN A 118 -10.69 4.39 -15.08
N LEU A 119 -11.95 4.36 -15.53
CA LEU A 119 -13.01 3.49 -14.95
C LEU A 119 -13.43 2.36 -15.92
N GLY A 120 -12.61 2.04 -16.92
CA GLY A 120 -12.87 0.90 -17.81
C GLY A 120 -13.70 1.22 -19.06
N ARG A 121 -13.79 2.49 -19.47
CA ARG A 121 -14.45 2.93 -20.73
C ARG A 121 -15.93 2.56 -20.78
N ALA A 122 -16.34 1.78 -21.78
CA ALA A 122 -17.73 1.44 -22.03
C ALA A 122 -18.13 0.20 -21.21
N GLN A 123 -19.26 0.30 -20.52
CA GLN A 123 -19.85 -0.85 -19.82
C GLN A 123 -20.44 -1.84 -20.82
N LEU A 124 -20.28 -3.13 -20.55
CA LEU A 124 -20.94 -4.18 -21.32
C LEU A 124 -22.43 -4.20 -21.01
N SER A 125 -23.25 -4.44 -22.04
CA SER A 125 -24.67 -4.73 -21.83
C SER A 125 -24.86 -6.09 -21.15
N ASN A 126 -26.01 -6.30 -20.50
CA ASN A 126 -26.35 -7.59 -19.91
C ASN A 126 -26.30 -8.75 -20.92
N SER A 127 -26.65 -8.50 -22.18
CA SER A 127 -26.58 -9.52 -23.24
C SER A 127 -25.13 -9.88 -23.59
N ALA A 128 -24.24 -8.88 -23.67
CA ALA A 128 -22.82 -9.09 -23.90
C ALA A 128 -22.16 -9.86 -22.74
N VAL A 129 -22.45 -9.49 -21.48
CA VAL A 129 -21.94 -10.23 -20.30
C VAL A 129 -22.35 -11.69 -20.32
N LYS A 130 -23.63 -11.97 -20.60
CA LYS A 130 -24.14 -13.35 -20.72
C LYS A 130 -23.48 -14.12 -21.86
N ALA A 131 -23.23 -13.46 -23.00
CA ALA A 131 -22.52 -14.09 -24.11
C ALA A 131 -21.10 -14.49 -23.69
N THR A 132 -20.33 -13.56 -23.13
CA THR A 132 -18.97 -13.82 -22.64
C THR A 132 -18.95 -14.94 -21.60
N GLN A 133 -19.87 -14.94 -20.63
CA GLN A 133 -19.96 -16.00 -19.63
C GLN A 133 -20.16 -17.40 -20.25
N ARG A 134 -21.02 -17.53 -21.28
CA ARG A 134 -21.23 -18.83 -21.95
C ARG A 134 -19.95 -19.37 -22.57
N VAL A 135 -19.16 -18.52 -23.23
CA VAL A 135 -17.92 -18.95 -23.91
C VAL A 135 -16.76 -19.15 -22.93
N ALA A 136 -16.72 -18.38 -21.82
CA ALA A 136 -15.62 -18.44 -20.86
C ALA A 136 -15.68 -19.65 -19.90
N LEU A 137 -16.86 -20.26 -19.71
CA LEU A 137 -17.06 -21.39 -18.81
C LEU A 137 -16.70 -22.76 -19.44
N GLY A 138 -16.31 -22.81 -20.71
CA GLY A 138 -15.98 -24.05 -21.40
C GLY A 138 -15.17 -23.85 -22.68
N TYR A 139 -14.97 -24.94 -23.42
CA TYR A 139 -14.38 -24.87 -24.76
C TYR A 139 -15.36 -24.22 -25.75
N SER A 140 -14.81 -23.60 -26.79
CA SER A 140 -15.59 -23.00 -27.88
C SER A 140 -14.99 -23.31 -29.24
N ASP A 141 -15.75 -23.01 -30.27
CA ASP A 141 -15.39 -23.08 -31.69
C ASP A 141 -14.51 -21.91 -32.15
N LEU A 142 -13.86 -21.19 -31.22
CA LEU A 142 -13.10 -19.97 -31.50
C LEU A 142 -12.12 -20.10 -32.67
N GLU A 143 -11.43 -21.24 -32.81
CA GLU A 143 -10.57 -21.57 -33.96
C GLU A 143 -10.90 -22.95 -34.54
N TYR A 144 -12.15 -23.40 -34.42
CA TYR A 144 -12.58 -24.71 -34.91
C TYR A 144 -13.81 -24.58 -35.81
N ASP A 145 -13.72 -25.10 -37.02
CA ASP A 145 -14.83 -25.13 -37.95
C ASP A 145 -15.60 -26.46 -37.79
N ILE A 146 -16.84 -26.34 -37.31
CA ILE A 146 -17.73 -27.48 -37.05
C ILE A 146 -18.09 -28.21 -38.35
N ALA A 147 -18.17 -27.52 -39.48
CA ALA A 147 -18.56 -28.10 -40.76
C ALA A 147 -17.43 -28.95 -41.38
N THR A 148 -16.18 -28.49 -41.24
CA THR A 148 -15.01 -29.19 -41.80
C THR A 148 -14.30 -30.09 -40.79
N ALA A 149 -14.70 -30.04 -39.51
CA ALA A 149 -14.05 -30.71 -38.39
C ALA A 149 -12.54 -30.39 -38.32
N GLY A 150 -12.18 -29.16 -38.67
CA GLY A 150 -10.81 -28.70 -38.82
C GLY A 150 -10.56 -27.37 -38.13
N ARG A 151 -9.32 -26.88 -38.24
CA ARG A 151 -8.96 -25.56 -37.72
C ARG A 151 -9.62 -24.45 -38.56
N GLY A 152 -10.36 -23.59 -37.89
CA GLY A 152 -10.98 -22.38 -38.45
C GLY A 152 -10.22 -21.10 -38.12
N SER A 153 -10.65 -19.98 -38.71
CA SER A 153 -10.13 -18.64 -38.37
C SER A 153 -11.02 -17.98 -37.33
N ARG A 154 -10.43 -17.44 -36.24
CA ARG A 154 -11.21 -16.72 -35.22
C ARG A 154 -12.00 -15.52 -35.74
N HIS A 155 -11.58 -14.95 -36.88
CA HIS A 155 -12.22 -13.79 -37.50
C HIS A 155 -13.53 -14.13 -38.22
N SER A 156 -13.91 -15.41 -38.38
CA SER A 156 -15.18 -15.79 -38.99
C SER A 156 -16.41 -15.45 -38.13
N HIS A 157 -16.22 -15.14 -36.85
CA HIS A 157 -17.28 -14.87 -35.89
C HIS A 157 -17.67 -13.37 -35.79
N VAL A 158 -17.02 -12.50 -36.58
CA VAL A 158 -17.17 -11.03 -36.52
C VAL A 158 -17.78 -10.50 -37.82
#